data_AF-A0A350P3S7-F1
#
_entry.id   AF-A0A350P3S7-F1
#
_cell.length_a   1.000
_cell.length_b   1.000
_cell.length_c   1.000
_cell.angle_alpha   90.00
_cell.angle_beta   90.00
_cell.angle_gamma   90.00
#
_symmetry.space_group_name_H-M   'P 1'
#
loop_
_entity.id
_entity.type
_entity.pdbx_description
1 polymer ?
#
loop_
_entity_poly.entity_id
_entity_poly.type
_entity_poly.pdbx_seq_one_letter_code
_entity_poly.pdbx_strand_id
1 'polypeptide(L)' 'MIQTDPEFYRKVVALMQTTKHKLRIVITGDTVHFYLADKHIGDMNTAMFFKSEPNEIWKILGVSNENRKGYLL' A
#
# COMPACT_ATOMS: atom_id res chain seq x y z
N MET A 1 17.31 5.13 5.71
CA MET A 1 16.56 3.94 6.10
C MET A 1 15.07 4.28 6.10
N ILE A 2 14.36 4.00 5.00
CA ILE A 2 12.93 4.34 4.84
C ILE A 2 12.02 3.48 5.74
N GLN A 3 12.47 2.25 6.05
CA GLN A 3 11.69 1.29 6.84
C GLN A 3 11.55 1.67 8.33
N THR A 4 12.40 2.54 8.85
CA THR A 4 12.34 3.05 10.23
C THR A 4 11.60 4.37 10.36
N ASP A 5 11.06 4.90 9.25
CA ASP A 5 10.29 6.14 9.27
C ASP A 5 8.90 5.90 9.89
N PRO A 6 8.54 6.59 11.00
CA PRO A 6 7.23 6.46 11.62
C PRO A 6 6.06 6.78 10.68
N GLU A 7 6.26 7.69 9.71
CA GLU A 7 5.25 8.05 8.72
C GLU A 7 5.02 6.90 7.74
N PHE A 8 6.11 6.27 7.27
CA PHE A 8 6.05 5.07 6.43
C PHE A 8 5.24 3.97 7.13
N TYR A 9 5.56 3.67 8.39
CA TYR A 9 4.85 2.65 9.16
C TYR A 9 3.35 2.95 9.30
N ARG A 10 2.98 4.20 9.65
CA ARG A 10 1.57 4.60 9.76
C ARG A 10 0.82 4.43 8.45
N LYS A 11 1.44 4.79 7.32
CA LYS A 11 0.84 4.64 5.99
C LYS A 11 0.63 3.17 5.63
N VAL A 12 1.61 2.31 5.90
CA VAL A 12 1.47 0.86 5.70
C VAL A 12 0.34 0.28 6.56
N VAL A 13 0.24 0.67 7.84
CA VAL A 13 -0.85 0.24 8.72
C VAL A 13 -2.22 0.69 8.19
N ALA A 14 -2.36 1.93 7.71
CA ALA A 14 -3.59 2.41 7.11
C ALA A 14 -3.99 1.61 5.84
N LEU A 15 -3.01 1.26 5.01
CA LEU A 15 -3.23 0.38 3.85
C LEU A 15 -3.67 -1.04 4.29
N MET A 16 -3.07 -1.59 5.35
CA MET A 16 -3.49 -2.89 5.90
C MET A 16 -4.90 -2.86 6.51
N GLN A 17 -5.30 -1.74 7.12
CA GLN A 17 -6.65 -1.57 7.67
C GLN A 17 -7.72 -1.50 6.59
N THR A 18 -7.37 -1.04 5.40
CA THR A 18 -8.30 -0.88 4.26
C THR A 18 -8.44 -2.13 3.40
N THR A 19 -7.69 -3.21 3.67
CA THR A 19 -7.73 -4.46 2.89
C THR A 19 -8.13 -5.68 3.71
N LYS A 20 -8.82 -6.62 3.07
CA LYS A 20 -9.18 -7.92 3.68
C LYS A 20 -8.03 -8.93 3.64
N HIS A 21 -7.11 -8.74 2.70
CA HIS A 21 -6.02 -9.65 2.40
C HIS A 21 -4.71 -9.16 2.99
N LYS A 22 -3.79 -10.10 3.23
CA LYS A 22 -2.42 -9.79 3.64
C LYS A 22 -1.77 -8.88 2.58
N LEU A 23 -1.41 -7.67 2.99
CA LEU A 23 -0.58 -6.75 2.22
C LEU A 23 0.88 -6.98 2.57
N ARG A 24 1.72 -7.16 1.55
CA ARG A 24 3.18 -7.21 1.66
C ARG A 24 3.76 -6.14 0.75
N ILE A 25 4.66 -5.33 1.30
CA ILE A 25 5.36 -4.27 0.56
C ILE A 25 6.84 -4.61 0.56
N VAL A 26 7.46 -4.53 -0.61
CA VAL A 26 8.92 -4.70 -0.76
C VAL A 26 9.47 -3.43 -1.37
N ILE A 27 10.50 -2.86 -0.76
CA ILE A 27 11.18 -1.68 -1.30
C ILE A 27 12.48 -2.15 -1.94
N THR A 28 12.70 -1.79 -3.20
CA THR A 28 13.93 -2.09 -3.93
C THR A 28 14.39 -0.83 -4.66
N GLY A 29 15.50 -0.26 -4.20
CA GLY A 29 15.96 1.05 -4.67
C GLY A 29 14.93 2.14 -4.38
N ASP A 30 14.48 2.82 -5.44
CA ASP A 30 13.47 3.87 -5.42
C ASP A 30 12.05 3.35 -5.69
N THR A 31 11.86 2.03 -5.80
CA THR A 31 10.59 1.40 -6.16
C THR A 31 9.98 0.65 -4.98
N VAL A 32 8.66 0.78 -4.84
CA VAL A 32 7.80 0.11 -3.87
C VAL A 32 6.93 -0.90 -4.60
N HIS A 33 7.16 -2.17 -4.34
CA HIS A 33 6.43 -3.29 -4.91
C HIS A 33 5.31 -3.72 -3.96
N PHE A 34 4.08 -3.79 -4.46
CA PHE A 34 2.91 -4.17 -3.69
C PHE A 34 2.47 -5.58 -4.01
N TYR A 35 2.22 -6.36 -2.96
CA TYR A 35 1.72 -7.72 -3.04
C TYR A 35 0.48 -7.86 -2.16
N LEU A 36 -0.62 -8.36 -2.72
CA LEU A 36 -1.86 -8.63 -2.00
C LEU A 36 -2.17 -10.12 -2.10
N ALA A 37 -2.39 -10.78 -0.96
CA ALA A 37 -2.52 -12.25 -0.90
C ALA A 37 -1.36 -12.96 -1.64
N ASP A 38 -0.15 -12.45 -1.44
CA ASP A 38 1.11 -12.90 -2.06
C ASP A 38 1.18 -12.77 -3.61
N LYS A 39 0.15 -12.20 -4.25
CA LYS A 39 0.18 -11.83 -5.68
C LYS A 39 0.66 -10.41 -5.86
N HIS A 40 1.52 -10.18 -6.84
CA HIS A 40 1.95 -8.84 -7.22
C HIS A 40 0.76 -8.07 -7.82
N ILE A 41 0.51 -6.86 -7.31
CA ILE A 41 -0.60 -6.00 -7.75
C ILE A 41 -0.13 -4.70 -8.40
N GLY A 42 1.14 -4.35 -8.26
CA GLY A 42 1.70 -3.17 -8.93
C GLY A 42 2.91 -2.60 -8.22
N ASP A 43 3.51 -1.62 -8.87
CA ASP A 43 4.72 -0.94 -8.44
C ASP A 43 4.48 0.57 -8.38
N MET A 44 5.19 1.25 -7.50
CA MET A 44 5.15 2.70 -7.36
C MET A 44 6.52 3.25 -7.00
N ASN A 45 6.85 4.45 -7.47
CA ASN A 45 8.04 5.13 -6.97
C ASN A 45 7.86 5.53 -5.48
N THR A 46 8.91 5.39 -4.69
CA THR A 46 8.97 5.76 -3.26
C THR A 46 8.53 7.20 -3.00
N ALA A 47 8.94 8.17 -3.81
CA ALA A 47 8.51 9.57 -3.67
C ALA A 47 7.01 9.74 -3.93
N MET A 48 6.45 8.98 -4.87
CA MET A 48 5.00 8.96 -5.12
C MET A 48 4.26 8.32 -3.94
N PHE A 49 4.78 7.22 -3.39
CA PHE A 49 4.21 6.58 -2.20
C PHE A 49 4.13 7.52 -1.00
N PHE A 50 5.16 8.33 -0.77
CA PHE A 50 5.15 9.32 0.32
C PHE A 50 4.18 10.48 0.08
N LYS A 51 3.99 10.90 -1.18
CA LYS A 51 3.06 11.98 -1.53
C LYS A 51 1.60 11.56 -1.60
N SER A 52 1.32 10.28 -1.84
CA SER A 52 -0.05 9.78 -2.03
C SER A 52 -0.70 9.37 -0.72
N GLU A 53 -2.02 9.60 -0.64
CA GLU A 53 -2.87 9.09 0.42
C GLU A 53 -3.16 7.58 0.21
N PRO A 54 -3.44 6.80 1.27
CA PRO A 54 -3.75 5.37 1.16
C PRO A 54 -4.82 5.04 0.11
N ASN A 55 -5.87 5.86 0.02
CA ASN A 55 -6.95 5.69 -0.96
C ASN A 55 -6.50 5.92 -2.41
N GLU A 56 -5.55 6.84 -2.62
CA GLU A 56 -4.97 7.12 -3.93
C GLU A 56 -4.07 5.98 -4.36
N ILE A 57 -3.25 5.46 -3.44
CA ILE A 57 -2.42 4.28 -3.68
C ILE A 57 -3.27 3.12 -4.17
N TRP A 58 -4.39 2.83 -3.52
CA TRP A 58 -5.29 1.76 -3.98
C TRP A 58 -5.94 2.02 -5.34
N LYS A 59 -6.22 3.28 -5.69
CA LYS A 59 -6.73 3.64 -7.02
C LYS A 59 -5.66 3.43 -8.08
N ILE A 60 -4.42 3.85 -7.81
CA ILE A 60 -3.28 3.70 -8.73
C ILE A 60 -2.98 2.22 -8.97
N LEU A 61 -3.02 1.39 -7.92
CA LEU A 61 -2.81 -0.06 -8.01
C LEU A 61 -3.99 -0.84 -8.61
N GLY A 62 -5.07 -0.17 -9.03
CA GLY A 62 -6.23 -0.82 -9.64
C GLY A 62 -6.95 -1.83 -8.73
N VAL A 63 -6.79 -1.72 -7.41
CA VAL A 63 -7.36 -2.69 -6.47
C VAL A 63 -8.86 -2.42 -6.31
N SER A 64 -9.66 -3.37 -6.81
CA SER A 64 -11.13 -3.30 -6.75
C SER A 64 -11.64 -3.19 -5.31
N ASN A 65 -12.82 -2.59 -5.15
CA ASN A 65 -13.47 -2.44 -3.85
C ASN A 65 -13.76 -3.79 -3.15
N GLU A 66 -13.76 -4.91 -3.89
CA GLU A 66 -14.00 -6.26 -3.34
C GLU A 66 -12.84 -6.74 -2.45
N ASN A 67 -11.62 -6.32 -2.79
CA ASN A 67 -10.40 -6.58 -2.03
C ASN A 67 -10.24 -5.63 -0.83
N ARG A 68 -11.02 -4.56 -0.80
CA ARG A 68 -11.06 -3.60 0.29
C ARG A 68 -11.95 -4.14 1.41
N LYS A 69 -11.59 -3.87 2.67
CA LYS A 69 -12.51 -4.09 3.79
C LYS A 69 -13.67 -3.12 3.58
N GLY A 70 -14.82 -3.66 3.18
CA GLY A 70 -16.08 -2.94 3.37
C GLY A 70 -16.23 -2.66 4.86
N TYR A 71 -16.58 -1.42 5.19
CA TYR A 71 -16.73 -0.80 6.51
C TYR A 71 -15.53 -0.01 7.03
N LEU A 72 -15.58 1.30 6.79
CA LEU A 72 -15.92 2.24 7.87
C LEU A 72 -17.15 3.05 7.41
N LEU A 73 -18.26 2.90 8.14
CA LEU A 73 -19.26 3.95 8.32
C LEU A 73 -18.59 5.19 8.92
#